data_AF-A0A9D8XMX8-F1
#
_entry.id   AF-A0A9D8XMX8-F1
#
_cell.length_a   1.000
_cell.length_b   1.000
_cell.length_c   1.000
_cell.angle_alpha   90.00
_cell.angle_beta   90.00
_cell.angle_gamma   90.00
#
_symmetry.space_group_name_H-M   'P 1'
#
loop_
_entity.id
_entity.type
_entity.pdbx_description
1 polymer ?
#
loop_
_entity_poly.entity_id
_entity_poly.type
_entity_poly.pdbx_seq_one_letter_code
_entity_poly.pdbx_strand_id
1 'polypeptide(L)'
;MDLSGIKNIVFDFGGVLVNLNQQACMDELTRLGVPNIEDYLTAYGHVGIFGAFENGDVDLPTFCRGVREQFHLDCEDIDVENAWAKFLENIPYKKLKLVYALSKKYRIFILSNTNPIHIKSFSLFDQAGFPYKECVEKPYYSFQIRHSKPSLEIFRHVTDDAGILPEETLLVDDSPKNCAAAASLGWKTYCPGTSEDFCEDLFPEETAYIMSEDFQAPPFQACVATMGFFDGVHQGHKFLINKLQDLADKKRMPSLLLAFWPHPRKVLQADYCPQLLSTQTEKKQALRQTAADKVEILPFTAEMSVMSARDFMEKILRDTYHVRCLLMGHDHHFGKDGRQLQFEDYQRYGQELGIEVLRAEPYYQGQELISSSFVRAALQAHDIEAANAALGYAYFLQGKVCQGYGNGKKIGFPTANIRVEDENKLIPARGVYAVRVFVGEENYLGMLNIGTRPTLCDGGEASIEVHIFDFDQDIYHQNIRIEFLHYLREERPFASLDELQARLAKDRATILADFS
;
A
#
# COMPACT_ATOMS: atom_id res chain seq x y z
N MET A 1 13.78 18.81 13.45
CA MET A 1 14.90 18.88 14.40
C MET A 1 16.20 19.05 13.62
N ASP A 2 17.22 19.77 14.11
CA ASP A 2 18.51 19.86 13.41
C ASP A 2 19.42 18.67 13.76
N LEU A 3 19.71 17.84 12.76
CA LEU A 3 20.55 16.64 12.87
C LEU A 3 22.02 16.91 12.51
N SER A 4 22.41 18.17 12.29
CA SER A 4 23.82 18.53 12.06
C SER A 4 24.71 18.00 13.19
N GLY A 5 25.84 17.39 12.80
CA GLY A 5 26.83 16.80 13.72
C GLY A 5 26.47 15.43 14.31
N ILE A 6 25.26 14.90 14.08
CA ILE A 6 24.91 13.54 14.52
C ILE A 6 25.66 12.51 13.67
N LYS A 7 26.28 11.54 14.34
CA LYS A 7 26.94 10.38 13.72
C LYS A 7 26.33 9.05 14.14
N ASN A 8 25.69 9.03 15.30
CA ASN A 8 25.14 7.82 15.91
C ASN A 8 23.66 8.00 16.18
N ILE A 9 22.86 6.98 15.87
CA ILE A 9 21.45 6.94 16.22
C ILE A 9 21.22 5.71 17.09
N VAL A 10 20.60 5.92 18.24
CA VAL A 10 20.19 4.87 19.17
C VAL A 10 18.67 4.86 19.18
N PHE A 11 18.10 3.75 18.72
CA PHE A 11 16.66 3.55 18.77
C PHE A 11 16.27 2.78 20.03
N ASP A 12 15.17 3.18 20.66
CA ASP A 12 14.40 2.22 21.43
C ASP A 12 13.81 1.17 20.49
N PHE A 13 13.70 -0.06 20.99
CA PHE A 13 13.15 -1.15 20.20
C PHE A 13 11.62 -1.18 20.29
N GLY A 14 11.07 -1.24 21.50
CA GLY A 14 9.63 -1.21 21.73
C GLY A 14 9.08 0.21 21.58
N GLY A 15 7.88 0.35 21.02
CA GLY A 15 7.19 1.64 20.89
C GLY A 15 7.74 2.54 19.76
N VAL A 16 9.04 2.46 19.47
CA VAL A 16 9.68 3.20 18.38
C VAL A 16 9.82 2.36 17.13
N LEU A 17 10.59 1.27 17.15
CA LEU A 17 10.77 0.40 15.96
C LEU A 17 9.68 -0.68 15.87
N VAL A 18 9.38 -1.32 17.00
CA VAL A 18 8.44 -2.44 17.10
C VAL A 18 7.14 -1.93 17.70
N ASN A 19 6.02 -2.30 17.08
CA ASN A 19 4.72 -2.00 17.65
C ASN A 19 4.49 -2.86 18.89
N LEU A 20 3.96 -2.24 19.95
CA LEU A 20 3.60 -2.91 21.19
C LEU A 20 2.13 -3.33 21.13
N ASN A 21 1.86 -4.58 21.51
CA ASN A 21 0.50 -5.09 21.66
C ASN A 21 0.27 -5.50 23.11
N GLN A 22 0.23 -4.48 23.97
CA GLN A 22 0.00 -4.67 25.39
C GLN A 22 -1.32 -5.39 25.66
N GLN A 23 -2.38 -5.06 24.90
CA GLN A 23 -3.69 -5.71 25.06
C GLN A 23 -3.65 -7.20 24.78
N ALA A 24 -3.02 -7.64 23.68
CA ALA A 24 -2.92 -9.07 23.37
C ALA A 24 -2.13 -9.85 24.42
N CYS A 25 -1.08 -9.24 24.99
CA CYS A 25 -0.36 -9.83 26.13
C CYS A 25 -1.26 -9.95 27.36
N MET A 26 -1.98 -8.88 27.70
CA MET A 26 -2.90 -8.85 28.84
C MET A 26 -4.03 -9.88 28.69
N ASP A 27 -4.60 -9.99 27.49
CA ASP A 27 -5.68 -10.94 27.19
C ASP A 27 -5.22 -12.38 27.42
N GLU A 28 -4.02 -12.75 26.96
CA GLU A 28 -3.52 -14.11 27.15
C GLU A 28 -3.07 -14.39 28.59
N LEU A 29 -2.46 -13.43 29.29
CA LEU A 29 -2.17 -13.60 30.71
C LEU A 29 -3.45 -13.72 31.54
N THR A 30 -4.49 -12.95 31.20
CA THR A 30 -5.82 -13.07 31.82
C THR A 30 -6.42 -14.44 31.56
N ARG A 31 -6.28 -14.96 30.34
CA ARG A 31 -6.75 -16.31 29.97
C ARG A 31 -6.03 -17.41 30.74
N LEU A 32 -4.75 -17.25 31.03
CA LEU A 32 -3.99 -18.17 31.88
C LEU A 32 -4.41 -18.10 33.35
N GLY A 33 -5.13 -17.04 33.75
CA GLY A 33 -5.66 -16.87 35.10
C GLY A 33 -4.96 -15.79 35.92
N VAL A 34 -4.19 -14.89 35.30
CA VAL A 34 -3.56 -13.75 35.99
C VAL A 34 -4.59 -12.61 36.15
N PRO A 35 -5.07 -12.30 37.37
CA PRO A 35 -6.00 -11.20 37.57
C PRO A 35 -5.28 -9.85 37.57
N ASN A 36 -5.96 -8.79 37.13
CA ASN A 36 -5.51 -7.39 37.20
C ASN A 36 -4.07 -7.16 36.68
N ILE A 37 -3.71 -7.79 35.56
CA ILE A 37 -2.37 -7.70 34.98
C ILE A 37 -1.95 -6.24 34.65
N GLU A 38 -2.92 -5.36 34.42
CA GLU A 38 -2.74 -3.91 34.26
C GLU A 38 -2.00 -3.24 35.42
N ASP A 39 -2.11 -3.76 36.65
CA ASP A 39 -1.37 -3.27 37.82
C ASP A 39 0.14 -3.54 37.72
N TYR A 40 0.53 -4.55 36.92
CA TYR A 40 1.92 -4.94 36.71
C TYR A 40 2.52 -4.33 35.44
N LEU A 41 1.68 -3.95 34.47
CA LEU A 41 2.07 -3.34 33.19
C LEU A 41 1.72 -1.85 33.17
N THR A 42 2.39 -1.09 34.03
CA THR A 42 2.07 0.33 34.21
C THR A 42 2.59 1.20 33.06
N ALA A 43 2.02 2.39 32.89
CA ALA A 43 2.53 3.42 31.97
C ALA A 43 3.97 3.89 32.26
N TYR A 44 4.57 3.47 33.39
CA TYR A 44 5.93 3.80 33.79
C TYR A 44 6.90 2.61 33.73
N GLY A 45 6.49 1.51 33.11
CA GLY A 45 7.25 0.27 33.00
C GLY A 45 6.66 -0.86 33.85
N HIS A 46 7.33 -2.01 33.80
CA HIS A 46 6.88 -3.22 34.50
C HIS A 46 7.33 -3.23 35.95
N VAL A 47 6.44 -3.69 36.85
CA VAL A 47 6.70 -3.77 38.29
C VAL A 47 6.68 -5.22 38.79
N GLY A 48 7.27 -5.46 39.96
CA GLY A 48 7.36 -6.79 40.55
C GLY A 48 8.22 -7.73 39.69
N ILE A 49 7.77 -8.98 39.52
CA ILE A 49 8.55 -10.02 38.84
C ILE A 49 8.79 -9.73 37.36
N PHE A 50 7.87 -9.02 36.70
CA PHE A 50 8.03 -8.60 35.30
C PHE A 50 9.15 -7.57 35.14
N GLY A 51 9.20 -6.56 36.02
CA GLY A 51 10.29 -5.58 36.03
C GLY A 51 11.64 -6.19 36.41
N ALA A 52 11.66 -7.10 37.39
CA ALA A 52 12.87 -7.84 37.77
C ALA A 52 13.41 -8.66 36.59
N PHE A 53 12.54 -9.23 35.76
CA PHE A 53 12.93 -10.00 34.58
C PHE A 53 13.51 -9.11 33.47
N GLU A 54 12.95 -7.91 33.26
CA GLU A 54 13.50 -6.93 32.31
C GLU A 54 14.86 -6.35 32.74
N ASN A 55 15.08 -6.22 34.04
CA ASN A 55 16.37 -5.79 34.57
C ASN A 55 17.40 -6.93 34.59
N GLY A 56 16.99 -8.18 34.39
CA GLY A 56 17.87 -9.34 34.51
C GLY A 56 18.21 -9.71 35.96
N ASP A 57 17.39 -9.25 36.92
CA ASP A 57 17.49 -9.62 38.33
C ASP A 57 17.04 -11.07 38.57
N VAL A 58 16.18 -11.59 37.69
CA VAL A 58 15.74 -13.00 37.67
C VAL A 58 15.95 -13.62 36.28
N ASP A 59 16.22 -14.93 36.25
CA ASP A 59 16.31 -15.70 34.99
C ASP A 59 14.94 -16.19 34.51
N LEU A 60 14.87 -16.70 33.28
CA LEU A 60 13.62 -17.14 32.66
C LEU A 60 12.90 -18.25 33.47
N PRO A 61 13.57 -19.32 33.95
CA PRO A 61 12.91 -20.32 34.79
C PRO A 61 12.36 -19.74 36.10
N THR A 62 13.08 -18.80 36.73
CA THR A 62 12.64 -18.14 37.96
C THR A 62 11.46 -17.21 37.68
N PHE A 63 11.47 -16.49 36.55
CA PHE A 63 10.35 -15.67 36.09
C PHE A 63 9.09 -16.52 35.88
N CYS A 64 9.15 -17.57 35.05
CA CYS A 64 7.98 -18.40 34.76
C CYS A 64 7.43 -19.06 36.03
N ARG A 65 8.31 -19.62 36.87
CA ARG A 65 7.92 -20.20 38.16
C ARG A 65 7.27 -19.16 39.07
N GLY A 66 7.88 -17.99 39.21
CA GLY A 66 7.37 -16.96 40.10
C GLY A 66 6.04 -16.39 39.63
N VAL A 67 5.80 -16.25 38.32
CA VAL A 67 4.48 -15.90 37.78
C VAL A 67 3.45 -16.98 38.12
N ARG A 68 3.77 -18.26 37.88
CA ARG A 68 2.85 -19.37 38.20
C ARG A 68 2.55 -19.47 39.69
N GLU A 69 3.56 -19.35 40.54
CA GLU A 69 3.41 -19.43 42.00
C GLU A 69 2.63 -18.23 42.56
N GLN A 70 2.93 -17.02 42.10
CA GLN A 70 2.29 -15.79 42.56
C GLN A 70 0.80 -15.75 42.22
N PHE A 71 0.41 -16.25 41.04
CA PHE A 71 -0.97 -16.21 40.58
C PHE A 71 -1.69 -17.57 40.64
N HIS A 72 -1.04 -18.60 41.20
CA HIS A 72 -1.57 -19.96 41.31
C HIS A 72 -2.02 -20.56 39.96
N LEU A 73 -1.21 -20.37 38.92
CA LEU A 73 -1.53 -20.81 37.56
C LEU A 73 -1.27 -22.31 37.37
N ASP A 74 -2.23 -23.01 36.79
CA ASP A 74 -2.11 -24.41 36.37
C ASP A 74 -1.75 -24.47 34.87
N CYS A 75 -0.54 -24.06 34.54
CA CYS A 75 -0.01 -24.03 33.17
C CYS A 75 1.48 -24.40 33.14
N GLU A 76 2.03 -24.64 31.95
CA GLU A 76 3.45 -24.88 31.76
C GLU A 76 4.21 -23.55 31.60
N ASP A 77 5.55 -23.57 31.79
CA ASP A 77 6.39 -22.37 31.62
C ASP A 77 6.27 -21.80 30.19
N ILE A 78 6.08 -22.67 29.20
CA ILE A 78 5.91 -22.29 27.79
C ILE A 78 4.65 -21.44 27.55
N ASP A 79 3.60 -21.63 28.35
CA ASP A 79 2.36 -20.87 28.23
C ASP A 79 2.58 -19.42 28.68
N VAL A 80 3.30 -19.23 29.80
CA VAL A 80 3.71 -17.92 30.31
C VAL A 80 4.64 -17.23 29.31
N GLU A 81 5.60 -17.97 28.75
CA GLU A 81 6.49 -17.45 27.70
C GLU A 81 5.71 -16.97 26.48
N ASN A 82 4.78 -17.79 25.98
CA ASN A 82 3.97 -17.48 24.81
C ASN A 82 3.07 -16.27 25.04
N ALA A 83 2.44 -16.17 26.22
CA ALA A 83 1.63 -15.03 26.59
C ALA A 83 2.49 -13.74 26.65
N TRP A 84 3.64 -13.79 27.31
CA TRP A 84 4.54 -12.64 27.41
C TRP A 84 5.15 -12.23 26.06
N ALA A 85 5.40 -13.19 25.16
CA ALA A 85 5.90 -12.93 23.81
C ALA A 85 4.91 -12.12 22.94
N LYS A 86 3.61 -12.12 23.27
CA LYS A 86 2.58 -11.33 22.55
C LYS A 86 2.74 -9.82 22.73
N PHE A 87 3.50 -9.38 23.73
CA PHE A 87 3.71 -7.96 24.00
C PHE A 87 4.36 -7.22 22.82
N LEU A 88 5.21 -7.91 22.05
CA LEU A 88 5.81 -7.38 20.82
C LEU A 88 5.06 -7.90 19.60
N GLU A 89 4.63 -7.01 18.72
CA GLU A 89 3.86 -7.39 17.53
C GLU A 89 4.75 -7.63 16.30
N ASN A 90 5.01 -6.57 15.54
CA ASN A 90 5.81 -6.55 14.33
C ASN A 90 6.60 -5.23 14.22
N ILE A 91 7.61 -5.24 13.35
CA ILE A 91 8.29 -4.01 12.92
C ILE A 91 7.68 -3.64 11.57
N PRO A 92 6.99 -2.50 11.45
CA PRO A 92 6.51 -2.01 10.17
C PRO A 92 7.63 -2.00 9.11
N TYR A 93 7.35 -2.53 7.92
CA TYR A 93 8.36 -2.65 6.86
C TYR A 93 8.97 -1.29 6.47
N LYS A 94 8.17 -0.22 6.48
CA LYS A 94 8.63 1.17 6.32
C LYS A 94 9.77 1.53 7.29
N LYS A 95 9.64 1.15 8.57
CA LYS A 95 10.68 1.42 9.59
C LYS A 95 11.95 0.61 9.32
N LEU A 96 11.84 -0.64 8.85
CA LEU A 96 13.01 -1.43 8.44
C LEU A 96 13.75 -0.82 7.25
N LYS A 97 13.01 -0.36 6.23
CA LYS A 97 13.60 0.37 5.09
C LYS A 97 14.33 1.62 5.56
N LEU A 98 13.71 2.39 6.46
CA LEU A 98 14.30 3.60 7.02
C LEU A 98 15.59 3.28 7.78
N VAL A 99 15.57 2.30 8.70
CA VAL A 99 16.77 1.91 9.46
C VAL A 99 17.88 1.45 8.51
N TYR A 100 17.57 0.68 7.47
CA TYR A 100 18.54 0.26 6.46
C TYR A 100 19.12 1.44 5.67
N ALA A 101 18.30 2.42 5.30
CA ALA A 101 18.77 3.63 4.62
C ALA A 101 19.65 4.49 5.55
N LEU A 102 19.25 4.65 6.81
CA LEU A 102 19.99 5.40 7.82
C LEU A 102 21.33 4.72 8.16
N SER A 103 21.41 3.38 8.15
CA SER A 103 22.66 2.65 8.41
C SER A 103 23.75 2.92 7.37
N LYS A 104 23.41 3.49 6.21
CA LYS A 104 24.39 3.94 5.21
C LYS A 104 25.04 5.28 5.55
N LYS A 105 24.46 6.04 6.48
CA LYS A 105 24.91 7.39 6.88
C LYS A 105 25.35 7.47 8.34
N TYR A 106 24.71 6.70 9.22
CA TYR A 106 24.88 6.75 10.67
C TYR A 106 25.28 5.38 11.21
N ARG A 107 26.00 5.38 12.34
CA ARG A 107 26.14 4.18 13.17
C ARG A 107 24.84 3.97 13.94
N ILE A 108 24.21 2.82 13.76
CA ILE A 108 22.91 2.52 14.35
C ILE A 108 23.08 1.54 15.50
N PHE A 109 22.48 1.88 16.64
CA PHE A 109 22.42 1.02 17.82
C PHE A 109 20.97 0.86 18.26
N ILE A 110 20.71 -0.20 19.01
CA ILE A 110 19.43 -0.39 19.69
C ILE A 110 19.69 -0.42 21.19
N LEU A 111 18.91 0.33 21.96
CA LEU A 111 18.94 0.32 23.42
C LEU A 111 17.54 0.03 23.95
N SER A 112 17.33 -1.18 24.43
CA SER A 112 16.00 -1.66 24.81
C SER A 112 15.95 -2.14 26.25
N ASN A 113 14.94 -1.66 26.99
CA ASN A 113 14.49 -2.32 28.21
C ASN A 113 13.76 -3.59 27.77
N THR A 114 14.41 -4.74 27.91
CA THR A 114 13.91 -6.00 27.37
C THR A 114 14.45 -7.20 28.14
N ASN A 115 13.99 -8.39 27.76
CA ASN A 115 14.24 -9.65 28.44
C ASN A 115 14.52 -10.79 27.43
N PRO A 116 15.01 -11.96 27.89
CA PRO A 116 15.31 -13.10 27.02
C PRO A 116 14.21 -13.58 26.07
N ILE A 117 12.93 -13.46 26.43
CA ILE A 117 11.81 -13.92 25.59
C ILE A 117 11.73 -13.05 24.33
N HIS A 118 11.93 -11.74 24.48
CA HIS A 118 11.75 -10.74 23.44
C HIS A 118 12.93 -10.60 22.50
N ILE A 119 14.11 -11.15 22.82
CA ILE A 119 15.30 -11.09 21.93
C ILE A 119 15.03 -11.79 20.60
N LYS A 120 14.13 -12.78 20.56
CA LYS A 120 13.72 -13.44 19.31
C LYS A 120 13.14 -12.46 18.29
N SER A 121 12.62 -11.31 18.72
CA SER A 121 12.10 -10.26 17.84
C SER A 121 13.20 -9.51 17.07
N PHE A 122 14.49 -9.65 17.41
CA PHE A 122 15.56 -9.05 16.60
C PHE A 122 15.80 -9.79 15.28
N SER A 123 15.42 -11.07 15.17
CA SER A 123 15.45 -11.78 13.88
C SER A 123 14.44 -11.25 12.86
N LEU A 124 13.57 -10.29 13.25
CA LEU A 124 12.58 -9.67 12.36
C LEU A 124 13.23 -8.89 11.22
N PHE A 125 14.40 -8.31 11.43
CA PHE A 125 15.18 -7.66 10.37
C PHE A 125 15.54 -8.68 9.28
N ASP A 126 16.22 -9.77 9.66
CA ASP A 126 16.68 -10.79 8.73
C ASP A 126 15.50 -11.48 8.02
N GLN A 127 14.40 -11.77 8.75
CA GLN A 127 13.18 -12.36 8.18
C GLN A 127 12.53 -11.47 7.12
N ALA A 128 12.56 -10.16 7.31
CA ALA A 128 12.08 -9.18 6.34
C ALA A 128 13.07 -8.92 5.19
N GLY A 129 14.21 -9.61 5.17
CA GLY A 129 15.25 -9.48 4.16
C GLY A 129 16.20 -8.31 4.39
N PHE A 130 16.17 -7.65 5.56
CA PHE A 130 17.16 -6.64 5.92
C PHE A 130 18.22 -7.27 6.82
N PRO A 131 19.45 -7.51 6.34
CA PRO A 131 20.45 -8.17 7.17
C PRO A 131 20.68 -7.36 8.44
N TYR A 132 20.35 -7.93 9.60
CA TYR A 132 20.38 -7.21 10.89
C TYR A 132 21.75 -6.58 11.13
N LYS A 133 22.82 -7.34 10.81
CA LYS A 133 24.22 -6.91 10.93
C LYS A 133 24.63 -5.78 9.99
N GLU A 134 23.88 -5.54 8.91
CA GLU A 134 24.09 -4.38 8.03
C GLU A 134 23.28 -3.16 8.48
N CYS A 135 22.26 -3.38 9.32
CA CYS A 135 21.36 -2.34 9.80
C CYS A 135 21.80 -1.79 11.14
N VAL A 136 22.21 -2.66 12.06
CA VAL A 136 22.46 -2.36 13.47
C VAL A 136 23.85 -2.87 13.84
N GLU A 137 24.68 -1.96 14.34
CA GLU A 137 26.05 -2.26 14.73
C GLU A 137 26.09 -3.10 16.01
N LYS A 138 25.34 -2.69 17.03
CA LYS A 138 25.24 -3.42 18.30
C LYS A 138 23.91 -3.13 19.02
N PRO A 139 23.22 -4.18 19.53
CA PRO A 139 22.14 -3.99 20.48
C PRO A 139 22.64 -3.99 21.93
N TYR A 140 21.90 -3.27 22.77
CA TYR A 140 22.10 -3.17 24.21
C TYR A 140 20.78 -3.53 24.91
N TYR A 141 20.82 -4.57 25.73
CA TYR A 141 19.65 -5.08 26.44
C TYR A 141 19.81 -4.85 27.95
N SER A 142 18.76 -4.28 28.57
CA SER A 142 18.77 -4.00 30.00
C SER A 142 19.10 -5.22 30.85
N PHE A 143 18.54 -6.39 30.55
CA PHE A 143 18.77 -7.61 31.33
C PHE A 143 20.22 -8.13 31.26
N GLN A 144 20.97 -7.78 30.21
CA GLN A 144 22.40 -8.12 30.09
C GLN A 144 23.28 -7.11 30.82
N ILE A 145 22.92 -5.83 30.73
CA ILE A 145 23.66 -4.72 31.35
C ILE A 145 23.36 -4.63 32.86
N ARG A 146 22.22 -5.18 33.29
CA ARG A 146 21.65 -5.08 34.66
C ARG A 146 21.29 -3.66 35.08
N HIS A 147 20.96 -2.84 34.10
CA HIS A 147 20.41 -1.50 34.26
C HIS A 147 19.37 -1.28 33.17
N SER A 148 18.26 -0.63 33.50
CA SER A 148 17.21 -0.24 32.56
C SER A 148 17.11 1.27 32.45
N LYS A 149 16.73 1.77 31.28
CA LYS A 149 16.34 3.18 31.11
C LYS A 149 15.20 3.49 32.10
N PRO A 150 15.22 4.63 32.81
CA PRO A 150 16.04 5.82 32.56
C PRO A 150 17.33 5.92 33.41
N SER A 151 17.86 4.83 33.96
CA SER A 151 19.13 4.81 34.73
C SER A 151 20.26 5.45 33.91
N LEU A 152 21.01 6.40 34.49
CA LEU A 152 22.13 7.06 33.79
C LEU A 152 23.25 6.07 33.45
N GLU A 153 23.38 5.01 34.24
CA GLU A 153 24.35 3.94 34.09
C GLU A 153 24.18 3.19 32.76
N ILE A 154 22.96 2.96 32.29
CA ILE A 154 22.73 2.25 31.02
C ILE A 154 23.23 3.08 29.83
N PHE A 155 22.99 4.40 29.84
CA PHE A 155 23.44 5.29 28.77
C PHE A 155 24.96 5.45 28.78
N ARG A 156 25.58 5.56 29.97
CA ARG A 156 27.05 5.58 30.11
C ARG A 156 27.69 4.28 29.63
N HIS A 157 27.08 3.14 29.93
CA HIS A 157 27.54 1.86 29.41
C HIS A 157 27.55 1.85 27.88
N VAL A 158 26.48 2.34 27.25
CA VAL A 158 26.40 2.44 25.78
C VAL A 158 27.47 3.37 25.22
N THR A 159 27.72 4.55 25.82
CA THR A 159 28.77 5.46 25.33
C THR A 159 30.15 4.82 25.40
N ASP A 160 30.46 4.18 26.53
CA ASP A 160 31.79 3.64 26.81
C ASP A 160 32.07 2.40 25.95
N ASP A 161 31.10 1.49 25.83
CA ASP A 161 31.26 0.25 25.07
C ASP A 161 31.19 0.46 23.55
N ALA A 162 30.31 1.36 23.05
CA ALA A 162 30.23 1.67 21.63
C ALA A 162 31.35 2.62 21.14
N GLY A 163 32.03 3.29 22.06
CA GLY A 163 32.95 4.38 21.75
C GLY A 163 32.27 5.53 21.01
N ILE A 164 31.10 5.96 21.49
CA ILE A 164 30.32 7.06 20.91
C ILE A 164 30.29 8.28 21.84
N LEU A 165 30.22 9.47 21.25
CA LEU A 165 30.13 10.72 21.99
C LEU A 165 28.66 11.11 22.19
N PRO A 166 28.22 11.48 23.41
CA PRO A 166 26.87 11.97 23.69
C PRO A 166 26.38 13.04 22.71
N GLU A 167 27.19 14.07 22.47
CA GLU A 167 26.84 15.22 21.64
C GLU A 167 26.67 14.89 20.15
N GLU A 168 27.22 13.76 19.70
CA GLU A 168 27.09 13.24 18.33
C GLU A 168 26.03 12.14 18.22
N THR A 169 25.26 11.91 19.29
CA THR A 169 24.35 10.78 19.41
C THR A 169 22.91 11.24 19.61
N LEU A 170 22.02 10.70 18.76
CA LEU A 170 20.58 10.89 18.81
C LEU A 170 19.91 9.66 19.43
N LEU A 171 19.16 9.85 20.52
CA LEU A 171 18.22 8.85 21.03
C LEU A 171 16.83 9.09 20.45
N VAL A 172 16.21 8.05 19.91
CA VAL A 172 14.78 8.04 19.54
C VAL A 172 14.08 7.06 20.48
N ASP A 173 13.28 7.56 21.40
CA ASP A 173 12.65 6.78 22.48
C ASP A 173 11.27 7.37 22.79
N ASP A 174 10.25 6.54 22.95
CA ASP A 174 8.86 6.98 23.15
C ASP A 174 8.57 7.40 24.60
N SER A 175 9.53 7.22 25.52
CA SER A 175 9.42 7.63 26.91
C SER A 175 10.10 8.98 27.17
N PRO A 176 9.34 10.03 27.56
CA PRO A 176 9.92 11.33 27.92
C PRO A 176 10.96 11.25 29.05
N LYS A 177 10.82 10.27 29.96
CA LYS A 177 11.77 10.06 31.07
C LYS A 177 13.11 9.54 30.56
N ASN A 178 13.09 8.61 29.60
CA ASN A 178 14.29 8.08 28.98
C ASN A 178 15.02 9.17 28.20
N CYS A 179 14.28 9.96 27.41
CA CYS A 179 14.83 11.12 26.72
C CYS A 179 15.44 12.13 27.70
N ALA A 180 14.75 12.50 28.78
CA ALA A 180 15.28 13.45 29.76
C ALA A 180 16.59 12.96 30.42
N ALA A 181 16.68 11.66 30.73
CA ALA A 181 17.89 11.07 31.30
C ALA A 181 19.07 11.09 30.32
N ALA A 182 18.86 10.68 29.06
CA ALA A 182 19.89 10.72 28.03
C ALA A 182 20.34 12.16 27.72
N ALA A 183 19.39 13.11 27.64
CA ALA A 183 19.68 14.52 27.43
C ALA A 183 20.54 15.13 28.55
N SER A 184 20.36 14.68 29.80
CA SER A 184 21.20 15.12 30.93
C SER A 184 22.67 14.71 30.80
N LEU A 185 22.97 13.71 29.95
CA LEU A 185 24.32 13.25 29.62
C LEU A 185 24.86 13.88 28.33
N GLY A 186 24.11 14.78 27.69
CA GLY A 186 24.52 15.49 26.48
C GLY A 186 24.01 14.88 25.17
N TRP A 187 23.16 13.85 25.22
CA TRP A 187 22.57 13.25 24.02
C TRP A 187 21.52 14.19 23.41
N LYS A 188 21.44 14.22 22.08
CA LYS A 188 20.23 14.74 21.42
C LYS A 188 19.12 13.69 21.55
N THR A 189 17.89 14.12 21.75
CA THR A 189 16.76 13.18 21.95
C THR A 189 15.54 13.59 21.15
N TYR A 190 14.84 12.60 20.59
CA TYR A 190 13.53 12.76 19.96
C TYR A 190 12.53 11.80 20.62
N CYS A 191 11.40 12.34 21.06
CA CYS A 191 10.33 11.60 21.71
C CYS A 191 9.08 11.67 20.84
N PRO A 192 8.80 10.65 20.00
CA PRO A 192 7.58 10.63 19.18
C PRO A 192 6.33 10.59 20.07
N GLY A 193 5.25 11.28 19.65
CA GLY A 193 3.93 11.07 20.24
C GLY A 193 3.41 9.65 19.98
N THR A 194 2.48 9.17 20.82
CA THR A 194 1.89 7.82 20.76
C THR A 194 1.18 7.47 19.43
N SER A 195 0.98 8.44 18.54
CA SER A 195 0.37 8.27 17.22
C SER A 195 1.21 8.88 16.08
N GLU A 196 2.43 9.34 16.36
CA GLU A 196 3.29 10.01 15.38
C GLU A 196 4.25 9.02 14.73
N ASP A 197 4.26 9.00 13.38
CA ASP A 197 5.27 8.26 12.64
C ASP A 197 6.55 9.11 12.55
N PHE A 198 7.50 8.84 13.45
CA PHE A 198 8.77 9.58 13.52
C PHE A 198 9.54 9.59 12.19
N CYS A 199 9.26 8.66 11.27
CA CYS A 199 9.94 8.57 9.99
C CYS A 199 9.88 9.92 9.24
N GLU A 200 8.69 10.49 9.09
CA GLU A 200 8.50 11.72 8.30
C GLU A 200 8.92 12.97 9.08
N ASP A 201 8.66 12.99 10.39
CA ASP A 201 8.97 14.15 11.24
C ASP A 201 10.47 14.35 11.46
N LEU A 202 11.20 13.24 11.62
CA LEU A 202 12.62 13.26 11.95
C LEU A 202 13.52 13.05 10.72
N PHE A 203 13.07 12.27 9.74
CA PHE A 203 13.83 11.90 8.55
C PHE A 203 13.01 12.06 7.25
N PRO A 204 12.53 13.27 6.93
CA PRO A 204 11.65 13.49 5.78
C PRO A 204 12.32 13.13 4.45
N GLU A 205 13.62 13.43 4.30
CA GLU A 205 14.37 13.14 3.07
C GLU A 205 14.61 11.63 2.89
N GLU A 206 15.07 10.94 3.94
CA GLU A 206 15.23 9.48 3.90
C GLU A 206 13.89 8.77 3.73
N THR A 207 12.82 9.28 4.34
CA THR A 207 11.47 8.74 4.18
C THR A 207 10.99 8.88 2.73
N ALA A 208 11.19 10.04 2.11
CA ALA A 208 10.92 10.22 0.69
C ALA A 208 11.77 9.28 -0.18
N TYR A 209 13.05 9.10 0.16
CA TYR A 209 13.95 8.18 -0.55
C TYR A 209 13.48 6.73 -0.47
N ILE A 210 13.16 6.20 0.71
CA ILE A 210 12.70 4.81 0.85
C ILE A 210 11.35 4.57 0.16
N MET A 211 10.54 5.61 -0.04
CA MET A 211 9.29 5.53 -0.80
C MET A 211 9.50 5.69 -2.32
N SER A 212 10.69 6.08 -2.76
CA SER A 212 11.03 6.29 -4.18
C SER A 212 11.40 4.98 -4.91
N GLU A 213 11.38 5.04 -6.24
CA GLU A 213 11.80 3.93 -7.12
C GLU A 213 13.31 3.66 -7.06
N ASP A 214 14.10 4.64 -6.63
CA ASP A 214 15.56 4.55 -6.53
C ASP A 214 16.02 3.79 -5.27
N PHE A 215 15.09 3.46 -4.37
CA PHE A 215 15.41 2.67 -3.19
C PHE A 215 15.73 1.23 -3.55
N GLN A 216 17.00 0.87 -3.38
CA GLN A 216 17.49 -0.49 -3.53
C GLN A 216 17.37 -1.21 -2.19
N ALA A 217 16.22 -1.82 -1.94
CA ALA A 217 16.08 -2.77 -0.84
C ALA A 217 17.02 -3.97 -1.07
N PRO A 218 17.52 -4.64 -0.01
CA PRO A 218 18.17 -5.92 -0.20
C PRO A 218 17.21 -6.89 -0.91
N PRO A 219 17.71 -7.81 -1.75
CA PRO A 219 16.87 -8.79 -2.42
C PRO A 219 16.05 -9.57 -1.39
N PHE A 220 14.72 -9.61 -1.57
CA PHE A 220 13.81 -10.24 -0.62
C PHE A 220 14.21 -11.69 -0.35
N GLN A 221 14.33 -12.07 0.92
CA GLN A 221 14.53 -13.47 1.28
C GLN A 221 13.21 -14.26 1.23
N ALA A 222 12.08 -13.57 1.45
CA ALA A 222 10.73 -14.10 1.29
C ALA A 222 9.72 -12.95 1.11
N CYS A 223 8.57 -13.20 0.47
CA CYS A 223 7.48 -12.24 0.40
C CYS A 223 6.08 -12.90 0.47
N VAL A 224 5.08 -12.10 0.84
CA VAL A 224 3.67 -12.42 0.60
C VAL A 224 3.28 -11.76 -0.71
N ALA A 225 2.74 -12.52 -1.66
CA ALA A 225 2.35 -11.98 -2.95
C ALA A 225 0.84 -12.05 -3.17
N THR A 226 0.33 -11.09 -3.95
CA THR A 226 -0.91 -11.28 -4.71
C THR A 226 -0.64 -10.98 -6.17
N MET A 227 -1.52 -11.44 -7.06
CA MET A 227 -1.36 -11.20 -8.48
C MET A 227 -2.69 -10.97 -9.17
N GLY A 228 -2.64 -10.27 -10.29
CA GLY A 228 -3.83 -9.93 -11.07
C GLY A 228 -3.54 -8.98 -12.21
N PHE A 229 -4.52 -8.77 -13.08
CA PHE A 229 -4.36 -7.81 -14.18
C PHE A 229 -4.54 -6.34 -13.71
N PHE A 230 -5.28 -6.15 -12.62
CA PHE A 230 -5.52 -4.86 -11.94
C PHE A 230 -6.07 -3.74 -12.83
N ASP A 231 -6.92 -4.07 -13.81
CA ASP A 231 -7.47 -3.07 -14.72
C ASP A 231 -8.44 -2.11 -14.00
N GLY A 232 -8.15 -0.82 -14.10
CA GLY A 232 -8.88 0.26 -13.46
C GLY A 232 -8.59 0.44 -11.97
N VAL A 233 -7.85 -0.47 -11.31
CA VAL A 233 -7.54 -0.43 -9.86
C VAL A 233 -8.76 -0.04 -9.01
N HIS A 234 -9.88 -0.69 -9.30
CA HIS A 234 -11.17 -0.44 -8.63
C HIS A 234 -11.14 -0.81 -7.14
N GLN A 235 -12.21 -0.49 -6.41
CA GLN A 235 -12.31 -0.73 -4.96
C GLN A 235 -12.06 -2.18 -4.57
N GLY A 236 -12.53 -3.16 -5.37
CA GLY A 236 -12.19 -4.56 -5.14
C GLY A 236 -10.68 -4.89 -5.23
N HIS A 237 -9.92 -4.22 -6.10
CA HIS A 237 -8.46 -4.37 -6.14
C HIS A 237 -7.81 -3.71 -4.92
N LYS A 238 -8.25 -2.50 -4.55
CA LYS A 238 -7.75 -1.80 -3.35
C LYS A 238 -7.98 -2.63 -2.08
N PHE A 239 -9.17 -3.25 -1.98
CA PHE A 239 -9.50 -4.18 -0.89
C PHE A 239 -8.54 -5.39 -0.86
N LEU A 240 -8.30 -6.04 -2.00
CA LEU A 240 -7.35 -7.16 -2.09
C LEU A 240 -5.93 -6.74 -1.69
N ILE A 241 -5.47 -5.57 -2.12
CA ILE A 241 -4.13 -5.08 -1.82
C ILE A 241 -4.00 -4.70 -0.33
N ASN A 242 -5.02 -4.13 0.27
CA ASN A 242 -5.03 -3.89 1.72
C ASN A 242 -4.98 -5.21 2.50
N LYS A 243 -5.71 -6.25 2.05
CA LYS A 243 -5.63 -7.59 2.64
C LYS A 243 -4.26 -8.24 2.45
N LEU A 244 -3.61 -7.99 1.32
CA LEU A 244 -2.22 -8.41 1.10
C LEU A 244 -1.31 -7.75 2.14
N GLN A 245 -1.45 -6.44 2.37
CA GLN A 245 -0.63 -5.73 3.36
C GLN A 245 -0.89 -6.26 4.78
N ASP A 246 -2.15 -6.39 5.19
CA ASP A 246 -2.53 -6.97 6.49
C ASP A 246 -1.89 -8.35 6.70
N LEU A 247 -1.84 -9.16 5.63
CA LEU A 247 -1.28 -10.51 5.67
C LEU A 247 0.25 -10.49 5.68
N ALA A 248 0.87 -9.62 4.89
CA ALA A 248 2.30 -9.38 4.85
C ALA A 248 2.82 -8.97 6.24
N ASP A 249 2.13 -8.03 6.88
CA ASP A 249 2.44 -7.56 8.23
C ASP A 249 2.33 -8.69 9.27
N LYS A 250 1.27 -9.50 9.20
CA LYS A 250 1.10 -10.68 10.07
C LYS A 250 2.16 -11.75 9.86
N LYS A 251 2.60 -11.95 8.61
CA LYS A 251 3.60 -12.95 8.22
C LYS A 251 5.03 -12.42 8.34
N ARG A 252 5.21 -11.13 8.66
CA ARG A 252 6.51 -10.45 8.80
C ARG A 252 7.35 -10.59 7.53
N MET A 253 6.69 -10.41 6.40
CA MET A 253 7.28 -10.49 5.07
C MET A 253 6.76 -9.31 4.25
N PRO A 254 7.55 -8.72 3.34
CA PRO A 254 7.07 -7.65 2.47
C PRO A 254 5.95 -8.12 1.56
N SER A 255 5.04 -7.21 1.24
CA SER A 255 3.99 -7.43 0.26
C SER A 255 4.49 -7.21 -1.18
N LEU A 256 4.20 -8.16 -2.05
CA LEU A 256 4.51 -8.10 -3.47
C LEU A 256 3.23 -8.15 -4.30
N LEU A 257 2.98 -7.08 -5.04
CA LEU A 257 1.91 -7.01 -6.01
C LEU A 257 2.44 -7.33 -7.41
N LEU A 258 2.09 -8.50 -7.94
CA LEU A 258 2.42 -8.89 -9.31
C LEU A 258 1.28 -8.52 -10.26
N ALA A 259 1.50 -7.51 -11.10
CA ALA A 259 0.62 -7.12 -12.18
C ALA A 259 1.17 -7.57 -13.55
N PHE A 260 0.33 -7.57 -14.57
CA PHE A 260 0.71 -8.03 -15.92
C PHE A 260 0.47 -6.97 -16.99
N TRP A 261 1.35 -6.94 -18.00
CA TRP A 261 1.18 -6.16 -19.22
C TRP A 261 1.93 -6.81 -20.39
N PRO A 262 1.43 -6.80 -21.64
CA PRO A 262 0.12 -6.31 -22.08
C PRO A 262 -1.03 -7.24 -21.63
N HIS A 263 -2.26 -6.93 -22.02
CA HIS A 263 -3.42 -7.76 -21.67
C HIS A 263 -3.22 -9.21 -22.15
N PRO A 264 -3.38 -10.26 -21.29
CA PRO A 264 -3.09 -11.65 -21.65
C PRO A 264 -3.75 -12.13 -22.95
N ARG A 265 -5.03 -11.80 -23.14
CA ARG A 265 -5.76 -12.13 -24.37
C ARG A 265 -5.19 -11.47 -25.64
N LYS A 266 -4.61 -10.27 -25.55
CA LYS A 266 -4.00 -9.59 -26.71
C LYS A 266 -2.76 -10.33 -27.22
N VAL A 267 -2.06 -11.02 -26.31
CA VAL A 267 -0.89 -11.86 -26.64
C VAL A 267 -1.31 -13.18 -27.26
N LEU A 268 -2.43 -13.74 -26.80
CA LEU A 268 -2.99 -15.00 -27.30
C LEU A 268 -3.83 -14.84 -28.58
N GLN A 269 -4.39 -13.66 -28.81
CA GLN A 269 -5.31 -13.34 -29.90
C GLN A 269 -4.92 -11.96 -30.45
N ALA A 270 -4.18 -11.94 -31.57
CA ALA A 270 -3.66 -10.69 -32.15
C ALA A 270 -4.78 -9.68 -32.49
N ASP A 271 -5.95 -10.17 -32.90
CA ASP A 271 -7.11 -9.35 -33.28
C ASP A 271 -7.97 -8.93 -32.06
N TYR A 272 -7.59 -9.32 -30.84
CA TYR A 272 -8.33 -8.93 -29.63
C TYR A 272 -8.00 -7.49 -29.24
N CYS A 273 -8.97 -6.60 -29.41
CA CYS A 273 -8.93 -5.24 -28.88
C CYS A 273 -9.48 -5.23 -27.43
N PRO A 274 -8.63 -5.15 -26.40
CA PRO A 274 -9.09 -5.08 -25.03
C PRO A 274 -9.84 -3.76 -24.79
N GLN A 275 -10.89 -3.81 -23.98
CA GLN A 275 -11.58 -2.63 -23.46
C GLN A 275 -11.02 -2.30 -22.06
N LEU A 276 -9.82 -1.70 -22.02
CA LEU A 276 -9.11 -1.40 -20.79
C LEU A 276 -9.76 -0.25 -20.03
N LEU A 277 -9.97 -0.42 -18.73
CA LEU A 277 -10.39 0.67 -17.85
C LEU A 277 -9.26 1.65 -17.60
N SER A 278 -8.00 1.21 -17.67
CA SER A 278 -6.81 2.05 -17.48
C SER A 278 -5.73 1.77 -18.51
N THR A 279 -5.03 2.82 -18.97
CA THR A 279 -3.79 2.66 -19.74
C THR A 279 -2.69 2.06 -18.86
N GLN A 280 -1.57 1.65 -19.44
CA GLN A 280 -0.43 1.15 -18.65
C GLN A 280 0.09 2.22 -17.67
N THR A 281 0.17 3.47 -18.12
CA THR A 281 0.66 4.60 -17.32
C THR A 281 -0.28 4.88 -16.15
N GLU A 282 -1.59 4.95 -16.41
CA GLU A 282 -2.60 5.15 -15.38
C GLU A 282 -2.59 4.01 -14.34
N LYS A 283 -2.49 2.76 -14.81
CA LYS A 283 -2.42 1.59 -13.93
C LYS A 283 -1.17 1.63 -13.05
N LYS A 284 0.01 1.94 -13.62
CA LYS A 284 1.26 2.09 -12.87
C LYS A 284 1.11 3.12 -11.75
N GLN A 285 0.58 4.30 -12.09
CA GLN A 285 0.38 5.37 -11.11
C GLN A 285 -0.60 4.95 -10.01
N ALA A 286 -1.73 4.36 -10.38
CA ALA A 286 -2.75 3.94 -9.42
C ALA A 286 -2.26 2.81 -8.50
N LEU A 287 -1.50 1.83 -9.02
CA LEU A 287 -0.94 0.75 -8.20
C LEU A 287 0.13 1.25 -7.23
N ARG A 288 0.95 2.24 -7.62
CA ARG A 288 1.97 2.85 -6.75
C ARG A 288 1.38 3.62 -5.57
N GLN A 289 0.14 4.08 -5.69
CA GLN A 289 -0.57 4.75 -4.60
C GLN A 289 -1.24 3.77 -3.62
N THR A 290 -1.04 2.45 -3.80
CA THR A 290 -1.58 1.43 -2.91
C THR A 290 -0.59 1.11 -1.79
N ALA A 291 -1.05 0.40 -0.77
CA ALA A 291 -0.24 0.05 0.41
C ALA A 291 0.85 -1.00 0.15
N ALA A 292 0.97 -1.57 -1.05
CA ALA A 292 1.93 -2.64 -1.32
C ALA A 292 3.38 -2.15 -1.24
N ASP A 293 4.25 -2.90 -0.56
CA ASP A 293 5.68 -2.60 -0.39
C ASP A 293 6.41 -2.60 -1.73
N LYS A 294 5.99 -3.49 -2.63
CA LYS A 294 6.50 -3.56 -3.99
C LYS A 294 5.42 -3.89 -5.02
N VAL A 295 5.47 -3.18 -6.14
CA VAL A 295 4.66 -3.45 -7.33
C VAL A 295 5.58 -3.84 -8.48
N GLU A 296 5.34 -5.00 -9.06
CA GLU A 296 6.06 -5.50 -10.24
C GLU A 296 5.08 -5.70 -11.39
N ILE A 297 5.39 -5.12 -12.54
CA ILE A 297 4.59 -5.31 -13.76
C ILE A 297 5.34 -6.26 -14.67
N LEU A 298 4.92 -7.52 -14.65
CA LEU A 298 5.49 -8.58 -15.45
C LEU A 298 5.09 -8.46 -16.92
N PRO A 299 6.03 -8.63 -17.86
CA PRO A 299 5.70 -8.77 -19.26
C PRO A 299 4.93 -10.09 -19.45
N PHE A 300 3.68 -10.02 -19.89
CA PHE A 300 2.93 -11.22 -20.27
C PHE A 300 3.39 -11.64 -21.67
N THR A 301 4.28 -12.62 -21.74
CA THR A 301 4.87 -13.10 -23.00
C THR A 301 4.17 -14.37 -23.49
N ALA A 302 4.40 -14.74 -24.76
CA ALA A 302 3.97 -16.03 -25.28
C ALA A 302 4.52 -17.21 -24.46
N GLU A 303 5.77 -17.10 -24.00
CA GLU A 303 6.39 -18.08 -23.11
C GLU A 303 5.65 -18.21 -21.77
N MET A 304 5.33 -17.08 -21.13
CA MET A 304 4.53 -17.09 -19.89
C MET A 304 3.14 -17.70 -20.12
N SER A 305 2.53 -17.44 -21.28
CA SER A 305 1.18 -17.91 -21.61
C SER A 305 1.05 -19.44 -21.69
N VAL A 306 2.16 -20.16 -21.92
CA VAL A 306 2.19 -21.63 -22.03
C VAL A 306 2.70 -22.33 -20.77
N MET A 307 3.03 -21.57 -19.71
CA MET A 307 3.40 -22.12 -18.41
C MET A 307 2.18 -22.75 -17.73
N SER A 308 2.35 -23.93 -17.12
CA SER A 308 1.34 -24.46 -16.19
C SER A 308 1.27 -23.60 -14.93
N ALA A 309 0.17 -23.70 -14.17
CA ALA A 309 0.05 -23.04 -12.88
C ALA A 309 1.20 -23.44 -11.94
N ARG A 310 1.53 -24.74 -11.89
CA ARG A 310 2.63 -25.28 -11.09
C ARG A 310 3.98 -24.71 -11.53
N ASP A 311 4.27 -24.69 -12.84
CA ASP A 311 5.53 -24.12 -13.37
C ASP A 311 5.64 -22.62 -13.03
N PHE A 312 4.53 -21.89 -13.11
CA PHE A 312 4.51 -20.46 -12.76
C PHE A 312 4.78 -20.26 -11.26
N MET A 313 4.13 -21.03 -10.39
CA MET A 313 4.38 -21.00 -8.95
C MET A 313 5.82 -21.37 -8.60
N GLU A 314 6.38 -22.37 -9.28
CA GLU A 314 7.75 -22.83 -9.05
C GLU A 314 8.77 -21.80 -9.54
N LYS A 315 8.78 -21.50 -10.84
CA LYS A 315 9.85 -20.72 -11.47
C LYS A 315 9.74 -19.23 -11.18
N ILE A 316 8.52 -18.69 -11.21
CA ILE A 316 8.30 -17.25 -11.05
C ILE A 316 8.11 -16.93 -9.58
N LEU A 317 7.12 -17.52 -8.91
CA LEU A 317 6.82 -17.13 -7.53
C LEU A 317 7.91 -17.60 -6.55
N ARG A 318 8.27 -18.88 -6.53
CA ARG A 318 9.23 -19.43 -5.56
C ARG A 318 10.68 -19.05 -5.91
N ASP A 319 11.10 -19.35 -7.14
CA ASP A 319 12.52 -19.28 -7.50
C ASP A 319 12.98 -17.85 -7.82
N THR A 320 12.14 -17.04 -8.48
CA THR A 320 12.48 -15.66 -8.86
C THR A 320 12.11 -14.64 -7.78
N TYR A 321 10.89 -14.73 -7.23
CA TYR A 321 10.37 -13.74 -6.28
C TYR A 321 10.38 -14.17 -4.82
N HIS A 322 10.80 -15.41 -4.54
CA HIS A 322 10.87 -15.96 -3.18
C HIS A 322 9.54 -15.86 -2.41
N VAL A 323 8.41 -15.99 -3.10
CA VAL A 323 7.08 -16.01 -2.49
C VAL A 323 7.00 -17.18 -1.51
N ARG A 324 6.48 -16.91 -0.30
CA ARG A 324 6.19 -17.91 0.74
C ARG A 324 4.72 -17.96 1.11
N CYS A 325 3.97 -16.91 0.80
CA CYS A 325 2.53 -16.92 0.90
C CYS A 325 1.92 -16.23 -0.33
N LEU A 326 0.93 -16.86 -0.95
CA LEU A 326 0.20 -16.33 -2.10
C LEU A 326 -1.26 -16.09 -1.70
N LEU A 327 -1.68 -14.83 -1.71
CA LEU A 327 -3.07 -14.43 -1.55
C LEU A 327 -3.74 -14.33 -2.91
N MET A 328 -4.60 -15.29 -3.26
CA MET A 328 -5.34 -15.30 -4.51
C MET A 328 -6.70 -14.60 -4.36
N GLY A 329 -7.07 -13.75 -5.33
CA GLY A 329 -8.43 -13.22 -5.40
C GLY A 329 -9.46 -14.33 -5.62
N HIS A 330 -10.68 -14.14 -5.12
CA HIS A 330 -11.73 -15.17 -5.09
C HIS A 330 -11.98 -15.90 -6.43
N ASP A 331 -11.91 -15.17 -7.55
CA ASP A 331 -12.16 -15.67 -8.93
C ASP A 331 -10.87 -15.73 -9.79
N HIS A 332 -9.69 -15.59 -9.17
CA HIS A 332 -8.45 -15.53 -9.92
C HIS A 332 -7.93 -16.91 -10.32
N HIS A 333 -7.60 -17.08 -11.60
CA HIS A 333 -7.01 -18.30 -12.15
C HIS A 333 -5.79 -17.91 -12.99
N PHE A 334 -4.71 -18.68 -12.88
CA PHE A 334 -3.47 -18.48 -13.65
C PHE A 334 -2.86 -19.82 -14.07
N GLY A 335 -1.93 -19.76 -15.04
CA GLY A 335 -1.43 -20.92 -15.76
C GLY A 335 -2.30 -21.30 -16.95
N LYS A 336 -1.72 -21.94 -17.97
CA LYS A 336 -2.45 -22.39 -19.17
C LYS A 336 -3.59 -23.36 -18.85
N ASP A 337 -3.43 -24.11 -17.77
CA ASP A 337 -4.34 -25.09 -17.21
C ASP A 337 -5.28 -24.47 -16.15
N GLY A 338 -5.07 -23.20 -15.77
CA GLY A 338 -5.76 -22.55 -14.66
C GLY A 338 -7.28 -22.58 -14.74
N ARG A 339 -7.87 -22.56 -15.94
CA ARG A 339 -9.33 -22.67 -16.10
C ARG A 339 -9.91 -24.04 -15.74
N GLN A 340 -9.08 -25.07 -15.66
CA GLN A 340 -9.46 -26.44 -15.30
C GLN A 340 -9.17 -26.73 -13.82
N LEU A 341 -8.34 -25.91 -13.18
CA LEU A 341 -7.93 -26.06 -11.80
C LEU A 341 -8.98 -25.48 -10.85
N GLN A 342 -9.12 -26.11 -9.70
CA GLN A 342 -9.81 -25.55 -8.54
C GLN A 342 -8.77 -24.93 -7.59
N PHE A 343 -9.23 -24.16 -6.62
CA PHE A 343 -8.33 -23.52 -5.64
C PHE A 343 -7.50 -24.53 -4.85
N GLU A 344 -8.08 -25.69 -4.57
CA GLU A 344 -7.44 -26.79 -3.86
C GLU A 344 -6.23 -27.34 -4.65
N ASP A 345 -6.24 -27.25 -5.98
CA ASP A 345 -5.07 -27.60 -6.80
C ASP A 345 -3.90 -26.63 -6.56
N TYR A 346 -4.19 -25.32 -6.50
CA TYR A 346 -3.17 -24.32 -6.16
C TYR A 346 -2.64 -24.51 -4.74
N GLN A 347 -3.50 -24.87 -3.77
CA GLN A 347 -3.06 -25.19 -2.41
C GLN A 347 -2.13 -26.41 -2.39
N ARG A 348 -2.47 -27.48 -3.13
CA ARG A 348 -1.61 -28.67 -3.25
C ARG A 348 -0.25 -28.31 -3.86
N TYR A 349 -0.23 -27.58 -4.97
CA TYR A 349 1.02 -27.12 -5.58
C TYR A 349 1.82 -26.23 -4.62
N GLY A 350 1.14 -25.35 -3.88
CA GLY A 350 1.76 -24.52 -2.86
C GLY A 350 2.44 -25.34 -1.77
N GLN A 351 1.76 -26.34 -1.22
CA GLN A 351 2.33 -27.24 -0.19
C GLN A 351 3.59 -27.95 -0.69
N GLU A 352 3.59 -28.47 -1.93
CA GLU A 352 4.76 -29.09 -2.54
C GLU A 352 5.94 -28.12 -2.74
N LEU A 353 5.64 -26.84 -2.99
CA LEU A 353 6.62 -25.80 -3.30
C LEU A 353 7.05 -24.96 -2.08
N GLY A 354 6.44 -25.16 -0.91
CA GLY A 354 6.67 -24.32 0.27
C GLY A 354 6.03 -22.93 0.17
N ILE A 355 4.90 -22.82 -0.53
CA ILE A 355 4.07 -21.61 -0.65
C ILE A 355 2.73 -21.87 0.03
N GLU A 356 2.40 -21.10 1.06
CA GLU A 356 1.06 -21.08 1.65
C GLU A 356 0.08 -20.34 0.72
N VAL A 357 -0.93 -21.02 0.20
CA VAL A 357 -1.93 -20.40 -0.70
C VAL A 357 -3.22 -20.11 0.07
N LEU A 358 -3.58 -18.84 0.12
CA LEU A 358 -4.78 -18.33 0.78
C LEU A 358 -5.72 -17.71 -0.25
N ARG A 359 -7.03 -17.76 0.02
CA ARG A 359 -8.04 -17.09 -0.80
C ARG A 359 -8.48 -15.82 -0.10
N ALA A 360 -8.53 -14.73 -0.84
CA ALA A 360 -9.14 -13.48 -0.39
C ALA A 360 -10.65 -13.50 -0.63
N GLU A 361 -11.38 -12.91 0.30
CA GLU A 361 -12.82 -12.67 0.14
C GLU A 361 -13.09 -11.68 -1.01
N PRO A 362 -14.22 -11.84 -1.73
CA PRO A 362 -14.70 -10.84 -2.67
C PRO A 362 -15.06 -9.52 -1.98
N TYR A 363 -14.97 -8.42 -2.72
CA TYR A 363 -15.43 -7.11 -2.25
C TYR A 363 -16.82 -6.80 -2.84
N TYR A 364 -17.76 -6.52 -1.95
CA TYR A 364 -19.11 -6.06 -2.30
C TYR A 364 -19.29 -4.60 -1.91
N GLN A 365 -20.00 -3.87 -2.75
CA GLN A 365 -20.54 -2.56 -2.42
C GLN A 365 -22.06 -2.70 -2.36
N GLY A 366 -22.63 -2.71 -1.15
CA GLY A 366 -24.02 -3.10 -0.99
C GLY A 366 -24.19 -4.60 -1.30
N GLN A 367 -24.96 -4.92 -2.34
CA GLN A 367 -25.15 -6.30 -2.81
C GLN A 367 -24.39 -6.60 -4.11
N GLU A 368 -23.79 -5.59 -4.74
CA GLU A 368 -23.08 -5.72 -6.00
C GLU A 368 -21.62 -6.16 -5.79
N LEU A 369 -21.22 -7.21 -6.53
CA LEU A 369 -19.83 -7.65 -6.62
C LEU A 369 -19.03 -6.69 -7.52
N ILE A 370 -18.03 -6.02 -6.96
CA ILE A 370 -17.21 -5.07 -7.71
C ILE A 370 -16.08 -5.80 -8.46
N SER A 371 -16.05 -5.61 -9.78
CA SER A 371 -15.03 -6.17 -10.67
C SER A 371 -14.79 -5.26 -11.89
N SER A 372 -13.71 -5.47 -12.63
CA SER A 372 -13.50 -4.75 -13.89
C SER A 372 -14.65 -4.98 -14.88
N SER A 373 -15.27 -6.17 -14.89
CA SER A 373 -16.42 -6.46 -15.75
C SER A 373 -17.65 -5.64 -15.36
N PHE A 374 -17.89 -5.47 -14.05
CA PHE A 374 -18.96 -4.60 -13.54
C PHE A 374 -18.77 -3.15 -14.01
N VAL A 375 -17.56 -2.59 -13.83
CA VAL A 375 -17.27 -1.21 -14.24
C VAL A 375 -17.45 -1.03 -15.76
N ARG A 376 -16.98 -1.98 -16.58
CA ARG A 376 -17.19 -1.91 -18.04
C ARG A 376 -18.67 -1.94 -18.40
N ALA A 377 -19.45 -2.79 -17.75
CA ALA A 377 -20.89 -2.89 -17.98
C ALA A 377 -21.61 -1.58 -17.60
N ALA A 378 -21.28 -0.99 -16.43
CA ALA A 378 -21.85 0.28 -15.99
C ALA A 378 -21.56 1.42 -16.98
N LEU A 379 -20.30 1.56 -17.43
CA LEU A 379 -19.91 2.56 -18.44
C LEU A 379 -20.63 2.38 -19.78
N GLN A 380 -20.93 1.14 -20.18
CA GLN A 380 -21.69 0.84 -21.39
C GLN A 380 -23.21 0.99 -21.22
N ALA A 381 -23.71 0.91 -19.98
CA ALA A 381 -25.12 1.11 -19.64
C ALA A 381 -25.47 2.58 -19.32
N HIS A 382 -24.51 3.50 -19.50
CA HIS A 382 -24.61 4.92 -19.16
C HIS A 382 -24.67 5.22 -17.64
N ASP A 383 -24.37 4.24 -16.79
CA ASP A 383 -24.36 4.40 -15.33
C ASP A 383 -22.97 4.85 -14.86
N ILE A 384 -22.70 6.14 -15.03
CA ILE A 384 -21.41 6.76 -14.70
C ILE A 384 -21.18 6.75 -13.19
N GLU A 385 -22.23 6.97 -12.41
CA GLU A 385 -22.17 7.02 -10.96
C GLU A 385 -21.80 5.67 -10.35
N ALA A 386 -22.43 4.58 -10.80
CA ALA A 386 -22.06 3.23 -10.35
C ALA A 386 -20.62 2.88 -10.74
N ALA A 387 -20.19 3.26 -11.96
CA ALA A 387 -18.82 3.05 -12.40
C ALA A 387 -17.83 3.82 -11.52
N ASN A 388 -18.10 5.11 -11.24
CA ASN A 388 -17.25 5.96 -10.42
C ASN A 388 -17.18 5.48 -8.97
N ALA A 389 -18.30 5.03 -8.40
CA ALA A 389 -18.35 4.48 -7.05
C ALA A 389 -17.51 3.19 -6.95
N ALA A 390 -17.67 2.28 -7.92
CA ALA A 390 -16.90 1.05 -8.01
C ALA A 390 -15.40 1.29 -8.18
N LEU A 391 -14.99 2.34 -8.91
CA LEU A 391 -13.60 2.74 -9.08
C LEU A 391 -13.02 3.46 -7.84
N GLY A 392 -13.86 4.22 -7.15
CA GLY A 392 -13.44 5.16 -6.10
C GLY A 392 -12.86 6.45 -6.64
N TYR A 393 -13.06 6.75 -7.92
CA TYR A 393 -12.66 7.97 -8.60
C TYR A 393 -13.51 8.17 -9.85
N ALA A 394 -13.58 9.39 -10.38
CA ALA A 394 -14.30 9.66 -11.61
C ALA A 394 -13.58 9.03 -12.81
N TYR A 395 -14.25 8.14 -13.55
CA TYR A 395 -13.70 7.55 -14.75
C TYR A 395 -13.29 8.63 -15.74
N PHE A 396 -12.14 8.46 -16.39
CA PHE A 396 -11.57 9.53 -17.19
C PHE A 396 -10.88 9.02 -18.45
N LEU A 397 -10.83 9.92 -19.43
CA LEU A 397 -10.06 9.78 -20.65
C LEU A 397 -8.96 10.84 -20.68
N GLN A 398 -7.79 10.46 -21.18
CA GLN A 398 -6.71 11.38 -21.53
C GLN A 398 -6.51 11.35 -23.04
N GLY A 399 -6.38 12.54 -23.63
CA GLY A 399 -6.27 12.63 -25.08
C GLY A 399 -5.79 13.99 -25.56
N LYS A 400 -5.32 13.98 -26.81
CA LYS A 400 -4.81 15.17 -27.49
C LYS A 400 -5.94 15.91 -28.18
N VAL A 401 -6.00 17.23 -27.98
CA VAL A 401 -6.91 18.09 -28.72
C VAL A 401 -6.47 18.18 -30.18
N CYS A 402 -7.37 17.81 -31.08
CA CYS A 402 -7.15 17.74 -32.51
C CYS A 402 -8.07 18.72 -33.26
N GLN A 403 -7.71 19.03 -34.51
CA GLN A 403 -8.60 19.81 -35.37
C GLN A 403 -9.84 18.97 -35.72
N GLY A 404 -11.02 19.59 -35.54
CA GLY A 404 -12.29 19.09 -36.06
C GLY A 404 -12.85 20.03 -37.13
N TYR A 405 -14.13 19.85 -37.48
CA TYR A 405 -14.80 20.65 -38.52
C TYR A 405 -15.09 22.12 -38.12
N GLY A 406 -14.91 22.47 -36.84
CA GLY A 406 -15.11 23.84 -36.35
C GLY A 406 -16.57 24.33 -36.38
N ASN A 407 -17.54 23.43 -36.55
CA ASN A 407 -18.96 23.79 -36.67
C ASN A 407 -19.53 24.37 -35.36
N GLY A 408 -19.07 23.89 -34.20
CA GLY A 408 -19.51 24.41 -32.90
C GLY A 408 -19.25 25.91 -32.71
N LYS A 409 -18.13 26.42 -33.24
CA LYS A 409 -17.78 27.84 -33.18
C LYS A 409 -18.79 28.73 -33.92
N LYS A 410 -19.44 28.22 -34.98
CA LYS A 410 -20.43 28.96 -35.77
C LYS A 410 -21.78 29.15 -35.04
N ILE A 411 -22.06 28.31 -34.04
CA ILE A 411 -23.32 28.32 -33.27
C ILE A 411 -23.13 28.75 -31.81
N GLY A 412 -21.95 29.27 -31.45
CA GLY A 412 -21.64 29.73 -30.09
C GLY A 412 -21.25 28.64 -29.09
N PHE A 413 -20.98 27.42 -29.55
CA PHE A 413 -20.56 26.29 -28.71
C PHE A 413 -19.24 25.70 -29.26
N PRO A 414 -18.08 26.38 -29.09
CA PRO A 414 -16.80 25.86 -29.57
C PRO A 414 -16.47 24.50 -28.93
N THR A 415 -16.19 23.48 -29.75
CA THR A 415 -15.84 22.13 -29.28
C THR A 415 -14.39 21.78 -29.58
N ALA A 416 -13.73 21.16 -28.61
CA ALA A 416 -12.44 20.49 -28.78
C ALA A 416 -12.68 19.03 -29.17
N ASN A 417 -12.04 18.57 -30.25
CA ASN A 417 -12.09 17.17 -30.68
C ASN A 417 -10.95 16.41 -30.00
N ILE A 418 -11.25 15.28 -29.38
CA ILE A 418 -10.32 14.56 -28.52
C ILE A 418 -9.94 13.24 -29.15
N ARG A 419 -8.64 13.06 -29.39
CA ARG A 419 -8.07 11.76 -29.74
C ARG A 419 -7.51 11.12 -28.48
N VAL A 420 -8.16 10.06 -28.00
CA VAL A 420 -7.71 9.27 -26.84
C VAL A 420 -6.34 8.70 -27.12
N GLU A 421 -5.46 8.74 -26.11
CA GLU A 421 -4.05 8.34 -26.25
C GLU A 421 -3.87 6.84 -26.55
N ASP A 422 -4.66 5.97 -25.89
CA ASP A 422 -4.63 4.51 -26.05
C ASP A 422 -5.93 4.01 -26.70
N GLU A 423 -5.81 3.41 -27.88
CA GLU A 423 -6.94 2.84 -28.64
C GLU A 423 -7.63 1.67 -27.91
N ASN A 424 -6.95 1.05 -26.93
CA ASN A 424 -7.52 -0.01 -26.11
C ASN A 424 -8.24 0.54 -24.87
N LYS A 425 -8.22 1.85 -24.60
CA LYS A 425 -8.97 2.46 -23.50
C LYS A 425 -10.46 2.39 -23.80
N LEU A 426 -11.25 1.94 -22.83
CA LEU A 426 -12.70 1.87 -22.97
C LEU A 426 -13.29 3.28 -23.08
N ILE A 427 -13.93 3.56 -24.20
CA ILE A 427 -14.77 4.75 -24.35
C ILE A 427 -16.16 4.41 -23.79
N PRO A 428 -16.75 5.24 -22.90
CA PRO A 428 -18.14 5.05 -22.45
C PRO A 428 -19.13 4.96 -23.63
N ALA A 429 -20.35 4.52 -23.36
CA ALA A 429 -21.38 4.44 -24.39
C ALA A 429 -21.65 5.79 -25.08
N ARG A 430 -22.40 5.75 -26.19
CA ARG A 430 -22.69 6.97 -26.95
C ARG A 430 -23.66 7.86 -26.19
N GLY A 431 -23.46 9.17 -26.29
CA GLY A 431 -24.34 10.13 -25.64
C GLY A 431 -23.63 11.41 -25.23
N VAL A 432 -24.39 12.22 -24.51
CA VAL A 432 -23.95 13.49 -23.97
C VAL A 432 -23.74 13.34 -22.46
N TYR A 433 -22.62 13.85 -21.99
CA TYR A 433 -22.14 13.69 -20.62
C TYR A 433 -21.81 15.04 -20.00
N ALA A 434 -22.10 15.17 -18.70
CA ALA A 434 -21.49 16.18 -17.85
C ALA A 434 -20.06 15.73 -17.51
N VAL A 435 -19.09 16.61 -17.72
CA VAL A 435 -17.67 16.28 -17.49
C VAL A 435 -16.94 17.38 -16.74
N ARG A 436 -15.86 17.00 -16.06
CA ARG A 436 -14.81 17.91 -15.60
C ARG A 436 -13.60 17.79 -16.50
N VAL A 437 -13.12 18.91 -17.02
CA VAL A 437 -12.02 18.98 -17.97
C VAL A 437 -10.83 19.66 -17.32
N PHE A 438 -9.68 18.98 -17.32
CA PHE A 438 -8.43 19.51 -16.79
C PHE A 438 -7.55 19.98 -17.94
N VAL A 439 -7.15 21.24 -17.90
CA VAL A 439 -6.23 21.88 -18.84
C VAL A 439 -5.06 22.43 -18.01
N GLY A 440 -3.94 21.72 -18.02
CA GLY A 440 -2.85 22.00 -17.07
C GLY A 440 -3.29 21.67 -15.64
N GLU A 441 -3.12 22.62 -14.72
CA GLU A 441 -3.51 22.50 -13.30
C GLU A 441 -4.95 22.97 -13.03
N GLU A 442 -5.55 23.69 -13.98
CA GLU A 442 -6.91 24.22 -13.87
C GLU A 442 -7.96 23.20 -14.31
N ASN A 443 -9.15 23.27 -13.72
CA ASN A 443 -10.27 22.43 -14.10
C ASN A 443 -11.55 23.24 -14.37
N TYR A 444 -12.33 22.75 -15.32
CA TYR A 444 -13.53 23.42 -15.83
C TYR A 444 -14.67 22.41 -15.96
N LEU A 445 -15.91 22.85 -15.82
CA LEU A 445 -17.06 22.06 -16.24
C LEU A 445 -17.18 22.07 -17.76
N GLY A 446 -17.70 20.98 -18.30
CA GLY A 446 -17.96 20.88 -19.72
C GLY A 446 -19.07 19.91 -20.05
N MET A 447 -19.46 19.96 -21.32
CA MET A 447 -20.38 19.02 -21.94
C MET A 447 -19.64 18.24 -23.00
N LEU A 448 -19.62 16.91 -22.86
CA LEU A 448 -18.94 16.01 -23.79
C LEU A 448 -19.96 15.21 -24.60
N ASN A 449 -19.74 15.09 -25.90
CA ASN A 449 -20.48 14.23 -26.81
C ASN A 449 -19.59 13.07 -27.29
N ILE A 450 -20.07 11.84 -27.14
CA ILE A 450 -19.49 10.64 -27.74
C ILE A 450 -20.44 10.17 -28.84
N GLY A 451 -19.98 10.23 -30.09
CA GLY A 451 -20.80 9.85 -31.24
C GLY A 451 -20.06 9.10 -32.34
N THR A 452 -20.68 9.03 -33.52
CA THR A 452 -20.10 8.41 -34.72
C THR A 452 -19.92 9.40 -35.85
N ARG A 453 -18.75 9.33 -36.50
CA ARG A 453 -18.57 9.94 -37.82
C ARG A 453 -19.28 9.11 -38.90
N PRO A 454 -20.20 9.68 -39.68
CA PRO A 454 -20.65 9.05 -40.91
C PRO A 454 -19.58 9.27 -41.99
N THR A 455 -18.64 8.35 -42.14
CA THR A 455 -17.66 8.39 -43.26
C THR A 455 -17.91 7.26 -44.24
N LEU A 456 -17.97 7.62 -45.53
CA LEU A 456 -18.17 6.76 -46.71
C LEU A 456 -16.98 5.82 -47.02
N CYS A 457 -16.02 5.65 -46.10
CA CYS A 457 -14.90 4.73 -46.25
C CYS A 457 -14.59 4.10 -44.88
N ASP A 458 -14.67 2.76 -44.83
CA ASP A 458 -14.18 1.81 -43.83
C ASP A 458 -14.06 2.26 -42.35
N GLY A 459 -15.04 1.83 -41.54
CA GLY A 459 -14.92 1.72 -40.07
C GLY A 459 -15.12 3.03 -39.30
N GLY A 460 -16.37 3.40 -39.00
CA GLY A 460 -16.72 4.62 -38.28
C GLY A 460 -16.05 4.74 -36.90
N GLU A 461 -15.01 5.57 -36.81
CA GLU A 461 -14.38 5.94 -35.53
C GLU A 461 -15.35 6.73 -34.64
N ALA A 462 -15.32 6.45 -33.33
CA ALA A 462 -16.05 7.24 -32.35
C ALA A 462 -15.49 8.67 -32.30
N SER A 463 -16.36 9.68 -32.42
CA SER A 463 -15.99 11.08 -32.26
C SER A 463 -16.24 11.52 -30.83
N ILE A 464 -15.19 12.00 -30.14
CA ILE A 464 -15.29 12.57 -28.80
C ILE A 464 -15.09 14.08 -28.91
N GLU A 465 -16.13 14.84 -28.59
CA GLU A 465 -16.13 16.30 -28.67
C GLU A 465 -16.51 16.88 -27.31
N VAL A 466 -15.72 17.83 -26.79
CA VAL A 466 -16.01 18.49 -25.53
C VAL A 466 -16.18 19.99 -25.73
N HIS A 467 -17.26 20.54 -25.21
CA HIS A 467 -17.46 21.98 -25.04
C HIS A 467 -17.13 22.34 -23.60
N ILE A 468 -16.04 23.09 -23.41
CA ILE A 468 -15.57 23.55 -22.09
C ILE A 468 -16.28 24.87 -21.77
N PHE A 469 -16.89 24.98 -20.60
CA PHE A 469 -17.62 26.18 -20.21
C PHE A 469 -16.67 27.28 -19.75
N ASP A 470 -17.05 28.53 -20.05
CA ASP A 470 -16.36 29.74 -19.61
C ASP A 470 -14.85 29.73 -19.94
N PHE A 471 -14.51 29.13 -21.09
CA PHE A 471 -13.15 28.89 -21.55
C PHE A 471 -12.92 29.49 -22.95
N ASP A 472 -11.92 30.37 -23.07
CA ASP A 472 -11.60 31.11 -24.30
C ASP A 472 -10.12 31.02 -24.70
N GLN A 473 -9.45 29.91 -24.35
CA GLN A 473 -8.05 29.68 -24.72
C GLN A 473 -7.93 28.70 -25.89
N ASP A 474 -6.86 28.85 -26.68
CA ASP A 474 -6.49 27.88 -27.70
C ASP A 474 -5.67 26.73 -27.09
N ILE A 475 -6.27 25.53 -27.10
CA ILE A 475 -5.70 24.30 -26.57
C ILE A 475 -5.37 23.27 -27.66
N TYR A 476 -5.30 23.68 -28.93
CA TYR A 476 -4.92 22.74 -30.00
C TYR A 476 -3.58 22.07 -29.69
N HIS A 477 -3.53 20.76 -29.93
CA HIS A 477 -2.38 19.90 -29.69
C HIS A 477 -1.98 19.71 -28.22
N GLN A 478 -2.71 20.29 -27.27
CA GLN A 478 -2.51 20.01 -25.85
C GLN A 478 -3.15 18.67 -25.46
N ASN A 479 -2.56 18.01 -24.46
CA ASN A 479 -3.18 16.86 -23.81
C ASN A 479 -4.08 17.35 -22.69
N ILE A 480 -5.31 16.85 -22.65
CA ILE A 480 -6.27 17.17 -21.59
C ILE A 480 -6.79 15.89 -20.95
N ARG A 481 -7.22 15.99 -19.70
CA ARG A 481 -7.91 14.92 -18.97
C ARG A 481 -9.38 15.30 -18.83
N ILE A 482 -10.26 14.33 -19.10
CA ILE A 482 -11.71 14.52 -19.05
C ILE A 482 -12.31 13.47 -18.12
N GLU A 483 -12.84 13.90 -17.00
CA GLU A 483 -13.52 13.07 -16.01
C GLU A 483 -15.03 13.07 -16.26
N PHE A 484 -15.63 11.89 -16.30
CA PHE A 484 -17.06 11.69 -16.47
C PHE A 484 -17.77 11.85 -15.13
N LEU A 485 -18.68 12.82 -15.04
CA LEU A 485 -19.45 13.10 -13.84
C LEU A 485 -20.81 12.42 -13.88
N HIS A 486 -21.53 12.57 -15.00
CA HIS A 486 -22.90 12.09 -15.15
C HIS A 486 -23.28 11.94 -16.63
N TYR A 487 -24.19 11.00 -16.92
CA TYR A 487 -24.81 10.86 -18.23
C TYR A 487 -26.05 11.75 -18.34
N LEU A 488 -26.12 12.59 -19.38
CA LEU A 488 -27.25 13.49 -19.56
C LEU A 488 -28.33 12.92 -20.47
N ARG A 489 -27.95 12.34 -21.61
CA ARG A 489 -28.89 11.86 -22.63
C ARG A 489 -28.23 11.15 -23.81
N GLU A 490 -29.05 10.49 -24.61
CA GLU A 490 -28.69 9.97 -25.91
C GLU A 490 -28.40 11.08 -26.94
N GLU A 491 -27.61 10.71 -27.95
CA GLU A 491 -27.47 11.49 -29.18
C GLU A 491 -28.77 11.48 -29.98
N ARG A 492 -29.10 12.61 -30.61
CA ARG A 492 -30.23 12.71 -31.52
C ARG A 492 -29.93 13.67 -32.66
N PRO A 493 -30.47 13.43 -33.88
CA PRO A 493 -30.44 14.42 -34.93
C PRO A 493 -31.33 15.62 -34.58
N PHE A 494 -30.99 16.80 -35.08
CA PHE A 494 -31.78 18.04 -34.93
C PHE A 494 -32.25 18.53 -36.30
N ALA A 495 -33.47 19.06 -36.36
CA ALA A 495 -34.05 19.52 -37.62
C ALA A 495 -33.52 20.88 -38.08
N SER A 496 -32.93 21.66 -37.16
CA SER A 496 -32.35 22.98 -37.45
C SER A 496 -31.20 23.32 -36.50
N LEU A 497 -30.38 24.32 -36.86
CA LEU A 497 -29.32 24.85 -36.00
C LEU A 497 -29.88 25.51 -34.74
N ASP A 498 -31.03 26.18 -34.83
CA ASP A 498 -31.67 26.83 -33.68
C ASP A 498 -32.13 25.79 -32.64
N GLU A 499 -32.66 24.64 -33.08
CA GLU A 499 -33.05 23.55 -32.19
C GLU A 499 -31.84 22.95 -31.47
N LEU A 500 -30.73 22.77 -32.19
CA LEU A 500 -29.47 22.31 -31.61
C LEU A 500 -28.96 23.31 -30.56
N GLN A 501 -28.90 24.60 -30.89
CA GLN A 501 -28.40 25.64 -29.99
C GLN A 501 -29.24 25.75 -28.72
N ALA A 502 -30.57 25.74 -28.85
CA ALA A 502 -31.48 25.76 -27.70
C ALA A 502 -31.28 24.52 -26.81
N ARG A 503 -31.04 23.34 -27.41
CA ARG A 503 -30.78 22.14 -26.64
C ARG A 503 -29.45 22.19 -25.89
N LEU A 504 -28.37 22.61 -26.54
CA LEU A 504 -27.05 22.74 -25.92
C LEU A 504 -27.06 23.77 -24.77
N ALA A 505 -27.81 24.87 -24.91
CA ALA A 505 -27.99 25.85 -23.84
C ALA A 505 -28.70 25.26 -22.61
N LYS A 506 -29.73 24.44 -22.83
CA LYS A 506 -30.43 23.73 -21.75
C LYS A 506 -29.53 22.70 -21.06
N ASP A 507 -28.77 21.93 -21.85
CA ASP A 507 -27.84 20.93 -21.31
C ASP A 507 -26.74 21.65 -20.49
N ARG A 508 -26.16 22.77 -20.97
CA ARG A 508 -25.23 23.61 -20.20
C ARG A 508 -25.83 24.11 -18.89
N ALA A 509 -27.04 24.65 -18.92
CA ALA A 509 -27.70 25.16 -17.72
C ALA A 509 -27.94 24.05 -16.68
N THR A 510 -28.28 22.84 -17.14
CA THR A 510 -28.45 21.66 -16.27
C THR A 510 -27.13 21.27 -15.61
N ILE A 511 -26.05 21.15 -16.39
CA ILE A 511 -24.72 20.80 -15.86
C ILE A 511 -24.24 21.84 -14.84
N LEU A 512 -24.40 23.13 -15.14
CA LEU A 512 -24.03 24.19 -14.21
C LEU A 512 -24.86 24.12 -12.92
N ALA A 513 -26.16 23.85 -13.01
CA ALA A 513 -27.00 23.75 -11.80
C ALA A 513 -26.60 22.58 -10.89
N ASP A 514 -26.22 21.44 -11.48
CA ASP A 514 -26.00 20.19 -10.73
C ASP A 514 -24.55 20.00 -10.25
N PHE A 515 -23.57 20.65 -10.87
CA PHE A 515 -22.13 20.38 -10.65
C PHE A 515 -21.25 21.61 -10.38
N SER A 516 -21.81 22.82 -10.25
CA SER A 516 -21.03 24.05 -9.95
C SER A 516 -20.60 24.21 -8.50
#